data_AF-K1GDV6-F1
#
_entry.id   AF-K1GDV6-F1
#
_cell.length_a   1.000
_cell.length_b   1.000
_cell.length_c   1.000
_cell.angle_alpha   90.00
_cell.angle_beta   90.00
_cell.angle_gamma   90.00
#
_symmetry.space_group_name_H-M   'P 1'
#
loop_
_entity.id
_entity.type
_entity.pdbx_description
1 polymer ?
#
loop_
_entity_poly.entity_id
_entity_poly.type
_entity_poly.pdbx_seq_one_letter_code
_entity_poly.pdbx_strand_id
1 'polypeptide(L)'
;AINNAGHTINLSGDGSMGMYLDNGAIGVNNGTITTVGNPKEAVGIVVRNGAEFTNNGTININSNGGFAFFKANGGIIRNYGTFHISGGAVKEYTPGSKPTGKELVVNGVKVLDINAPAGAATATITANGQVQTPVVTNVSGNRNMLSSNIGLYIDTLRGTNPITGSLGVLGDAADLIIGSEAAQVTTSKYIQVPQQIIAPYNTTIAANPTIKNWNIYSGALTWISTATLDKTTGLINNVYLAKVPYTAFAGDEATPVAVTDTYNFLDGLEQRYGVEELGTRENRVFQKLNSIGK
;
A
#
# COMPACT_ATOMS: atom_id res chain seq x y z
N ALA A 1 -3.88 -4.36 -30.46
CA ALA A 1 -2.51 -4.21 -30.98
C ALA A 1 -1.99 -5.55 -31.47
N ILE A 2 -1.26 -5.62 -32.60
CA ILE A 2 -0.77 -6.91 -33.13
C ILE A 2 0.73 -6.78 -33.48
N ASN A 3 1.55 -7.69 -32.98
CA ASN A 3 2.91 -7.92 -33.47
C ASN A 3 2.89 -9.10 -34.44
N ASN A 4 3.07 -8.84 -35.74
CA ASN A 4 2.94 -9.86 -36.78
C ASN A 4 4.14 -10.82 -36.81
N ALA A 5 3.94 -12.01 -37.40
CA ALA A 5 5.02 -12.98 -37.59
C ALA A 5 6.17 -12.35 -38.40
N GLY A 6 7.41 -12.65 -38.03
CA GLY A 6 8.62 -12.07 -38.64
C GLY A 6 8.99 -10.68 -38.12
N HIS A 7 8.15 -10.03 -37.31
CA HIS A 7 8.47 -8.74 -36.69
C HIS A 7 9.00 -8.89 -35.26
N THR A 8 9.81 -7.92 -34.84
CA THR A 8 10.43 -7.90 -33.51
C THR A 8 10.18 -6.58 -32.80
N ILE A 9 9.74 -6.64 -31.54
CA ILE A 9 9.69 -5.52 -30.60
C ILE A 9 10.92 -5.62 -29.70
N ASN A 10 11.80 -4.62 -29.77
CA ASN A 10 13.05 -4.56 -29.01
C ASN A 10 12.91 -3.69 -27.76
N LEU A 11 13.26 -4.26 -26.60
CA LEU A 11 13.27 -3.59 -25.29
C LEU A 11 14.73 -3.30 -24.92
N SER A 12 15.22 -2.10 -25.25
CA SER A 12 16.64 -1.73 -25.08
C SER A 12 16.93 -0.80 -23.91
N GLY A 13 15.90 -0.13 -23.37
CA GLY A 13 16.04 0.81 -22.24
C GLY A 13 15.65 0.19 -20.90
N ASP A 14 16.18 0.74 -19.82
CA ASP A 14 15.71 0.42 -18.48
C ASP A 14 14.22 0.78 -18.34
N GLY A 15 13.44 -0.11 -17.72
CA GLY A 15 11.98 0.05 -17.59
C GLY A 15 11.21 0.00 -18.91
N SER A 16 11.84 -0.34 -20.03
CA SER A 16 11.15 -0.39 -21.34
C SER A 16 10.05 -1.44 -21.36
N MET A 17 8.93 -1.09 -21.99
CA MET A 17 7.74 -1.94 -22.08
C MET A 17 7.50 -2.35 -23.53
N GLY A 18 7.17 -3.63 -23.76
CA GLY A 18 6.79 -4.11 -25.08
C GLY A 18 5.37 -3.74 -25.44
N MET A 19 4.44 -4.67 -25.27
CA MET A 19 3.03 -4.39 -25.55
C MET A 19 2.30 -3.92 -24.29
N TYR A 20 1.59 -2.79 -24.39
CA TYR A 20 0.78 -2.25 -23.31
C TYR A 20 -0.69 -2.28 -23.68
N LEU A 21 -1.50 -2.99 -22.89
CA LEU A 21 -2.91 -3.25 -23.15
C LEU A 21 -3.72 -2.90 -21.91
N ASP A 22 -4.71 -2.03 -22.11
CA ASP A 22 -5.51 -1.43 -21.05
C ASP A 22 -6.97 -1.32 -21.49
N ASN A 23 -7.90 -1.19 -20.53
CA ASN A 23 -9.33 -0.91 -20.74
C ASN A 23 -9.98 -1.79 -21.82
N GLY A 24 -9.89 -3.11 -21.67
CA GLY A 24 -10.50 -4.07 -22.60
C GLY A 24 -9.77 -4.23 -23.94
N ALA A 25 -8.59 -3.62 -24.12
CA ALA A 25 -7.82 -3.77 -25.34
C ALA A 25 -7.43 -5.23 -25.61
N ILE A 26 -7.49 -5.65 -26.88
CA ILE A 26 -7.06 -6.98 -27.31
C ILE A 26 -5.70 -6.88 -28.01
N GLY A 27 -4.75 -7.70 -27.56
CA GLY A 27 -3.40 -7.80 -28.08
C GLY A 27 -3.04 -9.19 -28.55
N VAL A 28 -2.32 -9.30 -29.67
CA VAL A 28 -1.79 -10.57 -30.18
C VAL A 28 -0.31 -10.44 -30.53
N ASN A 29 0.51 -11.37 -30.03
CA ASN A 29 1.90 -11.51 -30.47
C ASN A 29 2.07 -12.77 -31.32
N ASN A 30 2.36 -12.60 -32.60
CA ASN A 30 2.77 -13.67 -33.51
C ASN A 30 4.28 -13.59 -33.87
N GLY A 31 4.94 -12.49 -33.52
CA GLY A 31 6.37 -12.25 -33.76
C GLY A 31 7.23 -12.48 -32.52
N THR A 32 8.28 -11.69 -32.38
CA THR A 32 9.20 -11.74 -31.23
C THR A 32 9.10 -10.46 -30.40
N ILE A 33 9.04 -10.59 -29.08
CA ILE A 33 9.26 -9.47 -28.13
C ILE A 33 10.51 -9.84 -27.35
N THR A 34 11.57 -9.02 -27.44
CA THR A 34 12.86 -9.37 -26.84
C THR A 34 13.56 -8.17 -26.21
N THR A 35 14.26 -8.42 -25.11
CA THR A 35 15.28 -7.48 -24.60
C THR A 35 16.48 -7.43 -25.53
N VAL A 36 17.09 -6.26 -25.68
CA VAL A 36 18.33 -6.03 -26.44
C VAL A 36 19.36 -5.38 -25.51
N GLY A 37 20.54 -5.99 -25.39
CA GLY A 37 21.55 -5.58 -24.41
C GLY A 37 21.24 -6.13 -23.01
N ASN A 38 21.49 -5.33 -21.98
CA ASN A 38 21.27 -5.69 -20.57
C ASN A 38 20.38 -4.66 -19.84
N PRO A 39 19.16 -4.38 -20.34
CA PRO A 39 18.27 -3.44 -19.67
C PRO A 39 17.88 -3.98 -18.28
N LYS A 40 17.65 -3.05 -17.35
CA LYS A 40 17.06 -3.35 -16.04
C LYS A 40 15.57 -3.11 -16.09
N GLU A 41 14.82 -3.92 -15.34
CA GLU A 41 13.38 -3.75 -15.13
C GLU A 41 12.51 -3.72 -16.41
N ALA A 42 13.00 -4.27 -17.52
CA ALA A 42 12.23 -4.36 -18.76
C ALA A 42 10.98 -5.24 -18.58
N VAL A 43 9.86 -4.80 -19.16
CA VAL A 43 8.56 -5.49 -19.09
C VAL A 43 8.15 -5.94 -20.49
N GLY A 44 7.99 -7.25 -20.67
CA GLY A 44 7.54 -7.81 -21.94
C GLY A 44 6.17 -7.26 -22.34
N ILE A 45 5.15 -7.59 -21.57
CA ILE A 45 3.77 -7.20 -21.85
C ILE A 45 3.06 -6.74 -20.58
N VAL A 46 2.34 -5.63 -20.67
CA VAL A 46 1.42 -5.12 -19.65
C VAL A 46 -0.01 -5.39 -20.10
N VAL A 47 -0.80 -6.09 -19.27
CA VAL A 47 -2.21 -6.39 -19.53
C VAL A 47 -3.04 -6.03 -18.31
N ARG A 48 -3.94 -5.06 -18.44
CA ARG A 48 -4.77 -4.60 -17.33
C ARG A 48 -6.15 -4.09 -17.72
N ASN A 49 -7.00 -3.87 -16.72
CA ASN A 49 -8.37 -3.34 -16.83
C ASN A 49 -9.21 -4.11 -17.86
N GLY A 50 -9.28 -5.44 -17.70
CA GLY A 50 -10.04 -6.32 -18.58
C GLY A 50 -9.44 -6.52 -19.98
N ALA A 51 -8.24 -6.00 -20.25
CA ALA A 51 -7.55 -6.25 -21.51
C ALA A 51 -7.20 -7.74 -21.69
N GLU A 52 -7.10 -8.18 -22.94
CA GLU A 52 -6.75 -9.56 -23.28
C GLU A 52 -5.50 -9.60 -24.15
N PHE A 53 -4.59 -10.52 -23.85
CA PHE A 53 -3.39 -10.78 -24.63
C PHE A 53 -3.30 -12.25 -25.03
N THR A 54 -2.96 -12.50 -26.29
CA THR A 54 -2.65 -13.84 -26.81
C THR A 54 -1.24 -13.87 -27.38
N ASN A 55 -0.37 -14.72 -26.84
CA ASN A 55 0.95 -14.98 -27.42
C ASN A 55 0.95 -16.27 -28.23
N ASN A 56 1.25 -16.19 -29.52
CA ASN A 56 1.55 -17.29 -30.43
C ASN A 56 3.03 -17.32 -30.85
N GLY A 57 3.76 -16.22 -30.62
CA GLY A 57 5.16 -16.05 -31.01
C GLY A 57 6.14 -16.29 -29.86
N THR A 58 7.27 -15.57 -29.88
CA THR A 58 8.33 -15.69 -28.87
C THR A 58 8.39 -14.45 -27.99
N ILE A 59 8.52 -14.64 -26.68
CA ILE A 59 8.82 -13.57 -25.74
C ILE A 59 10.08 -13.94 -24.97
N ASN A 60 11.12 -13.11 -25.06
CA ASN A 60 12.43 -13.34 -24.46
C ASN A 60 12.83 -12.15 -23.58
N ILE A 61 12.82 -12.32 -22.26
CA ILE A 61 13.18 -11.26 -21.31
C ILE A 61 14.43 -11.65 -20.53
N ASN A 62 15.52 -10.97 -20.83
CA ASN A 62 16.78 -11.01 -20.09
C ASN A 62 17.00 -9.65 -19.43
N SER A 63 16.57 -9.51 -18.17
CA SER A 63 16.55 -8.20 -17.48
C SER A 63 16.52 -8.37 -15.97
N ASN A 64 17.49 -7.77 -15.27
CA ASN A 64 17.48 -7.77 -13.80
C ASN A 64 16.27 -6.99 -13.28
N GLY A 65 15.45 -7.60 -12.42
CA GLY A 65 14.21 -7.00 -11.92
C GLY A 65 13.10 -6.82 -12.96
N GLY A 66 13.26 -7.41 -14.17
CA GLY A 66 12.28 -7.36 -15.26
C GLY A 66 11.18 -8.42 -15.16
N PHE A 67 10.14 -8.26 -15.99
CA PHE A 67 8.98 -9.15 -16.00
C PHE A 67 8.61 -9.55 -17.42
N ALA A 68 8.27 -10.83 -17.66
CA ALA A 68 7.63 -11.21 -18.93
C ALA A 68 6.21 -10.64 -19.03
N PHE A 69 5.48 -10.68 -17.92
CA PHE A 69 4.14 -10.14 -17.81
C PHE A 69 3.96 -9.25 -16.59
N PHE A 70 3.31 -8.12 -16.81
CA PHE A 70 2.63 -7.36 -15.78
C PHE A 70 1.13 -7.56 -15.97
N LYS A 71 0.49 -8.31 -15.06
CA LYS A 71 -0.95 -8.56 -15.12
C LYS A 71 -1.62 -7.85 -13.96
N ALA A 72 -2.54 -6.94 -14.29
CA ALA A 72 -3.31 -6.21 -13.29
C ALA A 72 -4.81 -6.13 -13.64
N ASN A 73 -5.66 -5.74 -12.69
CA ASN A 73 -7.05 -5.32 -12.89
C ASN A 73 -7.87 -6.19 -13.89
N GLY A 74 -7.84 -7.51 -13.73
CA GLY A 74 -8.62 -8.43 -14.58
C GLY A 74 -8.05 -8.66 -15.99
N GLY A 75 -6.79 -8.33 -16.25
CA GLY A 75 -6.11 -8.64 -17.51
C GLY A 75 -6.04 -10.16 -17.76
N ILE A 76 -6.31 -10.59 -18.99
CA ILE A 76 -6.32 -12.00 -19.38
C ILE A 76 -5.13 -12.26 -20.31
N ILE A 77 -4.33 -13.29 -20.00
CA ILE A 77 -3.17 -13.68 -20.80
C ILE A 77 -3.35 -15.15 -21.23
N ARG A 78 -3.32 -15.39 -22.53
CA ARG A 78 -3.31 -16.73 -23.15
C ARG A 78 -1.97 -16.92 -23.85
N ASN A 79 -1.26 -17.99 -23.54
CA ASN A 79 0.02 -18.30 -24.17
C ASN A 79 -0.02 -19.64 -24.90
N TYR A 80 0.17 -19.58 -26.21
CA TYR A 80 0.36 -20.71 -27.12
C TYR A 80 1.77 -20.72 -27.73
N GLY A 81 2.57 -19.66 -27.54
CA GLY A 81 3.95 -19.53 -28.00
C GLY A 81 5.01 -19.83 -26.93
N THR A 82 6.23 -19.32 -27.11
CA THR A 82 7.39 -19.60 -26.23
C THR A 82 7.76 -18.44 -25.31
N PHE A 83 8.26 -18.79 -24.11
CA PHE A 83 8.83 -17.87 -23.14
C PHE A 83 10.25 -18.24 -22.78
N HIS A 84 11.15 -17.28 -22.88
CA HIS A 84 12.51 -17.37 -22.37
C HIS A 84 12.71 -16.26 -21.35
N ILE A 85 13.01 -16.61 -20.11
CA ILE A 85 13.16 -15.66 -19.00
C ILE A 85 14.52 -15.90 -18.36
N SER A 86 15.34 -14.86 -18.31
CA SER A 86 16.73 -14.92 -17.84
C SER A 86 17.17 -13.58 -17.21
N GLY A 87 18.41 -13.49 -16.74
CA GLY A 87 18.98 -12.24 -16.22
C GLY A 87 18.38 -11.73 -14.91
N GLY A 88 17.66 -12.56 -14.16
CA GLY A 88 16.96 -12.15 -12.94
C GLY A 88 15.53 -11.66 -13.16
N ALA A 89 15.00 -11.77 -14.38
CA ALA A 89 13.60 -11.50 -14.65
C ALA A 89 12.70 -12.62 -14.09
N VAL A 90 11.45 -12.29 -13.78
CA VAL A 90 10.43 -13.29 -13.39
C VAL A 90 9.27 -13.31 -14.38
N LYS A 91 8.51 -14.41 -14.38
CA LYS A 91 7.46 -14.65 -15.38
C LYS A 91 6.30 -13.67 -15.26
N GLU A 92 5.79 -13.48 -14.05
CA GLU A 92 4.59 -12.67 -13.82
C GLU A 92 4.79 -11.81 -12.59
N TYR A 93 4.46 -10.54 -12.73
CA TYR A 93 4.22 -9.64 -11.62
C TYR A 93 2.72 -9.40 -11.49
N THR A 94 2.16 -9.77 -10.34
CA THR A 94 0.79 -9.42 -9.96
C THR A 94 0.84 -8.42 -8.80
N PRO A 95 0.40 -7.17 -9.00
CA PRO A 95 0.35 -6.16 -7.94
C PRO A 95 -0.49 -6.62 -6.74
N GLY A 96 -0.08 -6.31 -5.50
CA GLY A 96 -0.83 -6.66 -4.29
C GLY A 96 -0.57 -8.08 -3.72
N SER A 97 0.41 -8.80 -4.25
CA SER A 97 0.75 -10.17 -3.82
C SER A 97 1.54 -10.29 -2.51
N LYS A 98 1.81 -9.17 -1.82
CA LYS A 98 2.56 -9.16 -0.56
C LYS A 98 1.62 -8.87 0.62
N PRO A 99 1.77 -9.56 1.75
CA PRO A 99 1.08 -9.16 2.97
C PRO A 99 1.61 -7.79 3.41
N THR A 100 0.70 -6.99 3.95
CA THR A 100 0.98 -5.63 4.42
C THR A 100 0.83 -5.51 5.93
N GLY A 101 0.40 -6.57 6.59
CA GLY A 101 0.12 -6.61 8.02
C GLY A 101 1.25 -6.06 8.88
N LYS A 102 0.87 -5.55 10.05
CA LYS A 102 1.79 -4.93 11.01
C LYS A 102 1.52 -5.49 12.38
N GLU A 103 2.57 -5.78 13.12
CA GLU A 103 2.49 -6.22 14.50
C GLU A 103 3.36 -5.36 15.40
N LEU A 104 2.95 -5.26 16.66
CA LEU A 104 3.73 -4.68 17.74
C LEU A 104 3.93 -5.75 18.81
N VAL A 105 5.20 -6.02 19.09
CA VAL A 105 5.61 -6.95 20.13
C VAL A 105 6.30 -6.16 21.23
N VAL A 106 5.82 -6.30 22.46
CA VAL A 106 6.40 -5.71 23.67
C VAL A 106 6.75 -6.86 24.60
N ASN A 107 8.02 -6.96 25.01
CA ASN A 107 8.49 -8.02 25.91
C ASN A 107 8.14 -9.45 25.45
N GLY A 108 8.25 -9.70 24.13
CA GLY A 108 7.94 -11.00 23.52
C GLY A 108 6.44 -11.30 23.36
N VAL A 109 5.56 -10.40 23.78
CA VAL A 109 4.11 -10.53 23.65
C VAL A 109 3.59 -9.66 22.52
N LYS A 110 2.80 -10.24 21.60
CA LYS A 110 2.12 -9.49 20.55
C LYS A 110 0.94 -8.71 21.14
N VAL A 111 1.15 -7.43 21.45
CA VAL A 111 0.15 -6.56 22.07
C VAL A 111 -0.82 -5.96 21.05
N LEU A 112 -0.41 -5.87 19.79
CA LEU A 112 -1.25 -5.40 18.69
C LEU A 112 -0.85 -6.08 17.37
N ASP A 113 -1.84 -6.50 16.59
CA ASP A 113 -1.70 -7.12 15.27
C ASP A 113 -2.77 -6.56 14.34
N ILE A 114 -2.36 -6.06 13.18
CA ILE A 114 -3.26 -5.85 12.05
C ILE A 114 -2.87 -6.89 11.00
N ASN A 115 -3.56 -8.02 11.01
CA ASN A 115 -3.32 -9.09 10.05
C ASN A 115 -3.98 -8.74 8.71
N ALA A 116 -3.15 -8.39 7.73
CA ALA A 116 -3.55 -8.09 6.36
C ALA A 116 -2.76 -9.01 5.39
N PRO A 117 -3.23 -10.25 5.16
CA PRO A 117 -2.62 -11.18 4.23
C PRO A 117 -2.65 -10.66 2.79
N ALA A 118 -1.74 -11.19 1.95
CA ALA A 118 -1.71 -10.88 0.53
C ALA A 118 -3.07 -11.17 -0.13
N GLY A 119 -3.64 -10.16 -0.80
CA GLY A 119 -4.90 -10.30 -1.52
C GLY A 119 -6.17 -10.34 -0.67
N ALA A 120 -6.08 -10.16 0.64
CA ALA A 120 -7.27 -10.12 1.50
C ALA A 120 -8.13 -8.88 1.19
N ALA A 121 -9.46 -9.01 1.28
CA ALA A 121 -10.36 -7.86 1.16
C ALA A 121 -10.31 -6.99 2.43
N THR A 122 -10.35 -7.64 3.60
CA THR A 122 -10.36 -7.00 4.92
C THR A 122 -9.20 -7.51 5.78
N ALA A 123 -8.76 -6.66 6.72
CA ALA A 123 -7.80 -7.05 7.75
C ALA A 123 -8.51 -7.45 9.03
N THR A 124 -7.84 -8.26 9.86
CA THR A 124 -8.28 -8.55 11.23
C THR A 124 -7.36 -7.83 12.20
N ILE A 125 -7.94 -7.01 13.09
CA ILE A 125 -7.19 -6.33 14.15
C ILE A 125 -7.33 -7.15 15.44
N THR A 126 -6.21 -7.47 16.07
CA THR A 126 -6.15 -8.16 17.37
C THR A 126 -5.34 -7.31 18.33
N ALA A 127 -5.92 -6.97 19.48
CA ALA A 127 -5.24 -6.26 20.55
C ALA A 127 -5.24 -7.12 21.81
N ASN A 128 -4.06 -7.36 22.38
CA ASN A 128 -3.87 -8.24 23.54
C ASN A 128 -4.59 -9.60 23.38
N GLY A 129 -4.50 -10.20 22.20
CA GLY A 129 -5.15 -11.48 21.86
C GLY A 129 -6.66 -11.43 21.58
N GLN A 130 -7.30 -10.26 21.67
CA GLN A 130 -8.74 -10.08 21.41
C GLN A 130 -8.99 -9.42 20.06
N VAL A 131 -9.87 -10.01 19.25
CA VAL A 131 -10.28 -9.44 17.96
C VAL A 131 -11.08 -8.15 18.18
N GLN A 132 -10.76 -7.13 17.40
CA GLN A 132 -11.34 -5.79 17.51
C GLN A 132 -12.15 -5.45 16.26
N THR A 133 -13.23 -4.70 16.45
CA THR A 133 -14.05 -4.19 15.34
C THR A 133 -13.67 -2.73 15.05
N PRO A 134 -13.08 -2.42 13.88
CA PRO A 134 -12.75 -1.05 13.53
C PRO A 134 -13.99 -0.22 13.25
N VAL A 135 -13.93 1.07 13.61
CA VAL A 135 -14.98 2.06 13.32
C VAL A 135 -14.64 2.80 12.02
N VAL A 136 -15.63 3.00 11.16
CA VAL A 136 -15.52 3.90 10.00
C VAL A 136 -16.02 5.28 10.41
N THR A 137 -15.19 6.30 10.27
CA THR A 137 -15.51 7.68 10.66
C THR A 137 -16.21 8.46 9.55
N ASN A 138 -16.79 9.62 9.87
CA ASN A 138 -17.31 10.54 8.87
C ASN A 138 -16.19 11.40 8.26
N VAL A 139 -16.29 11.67 6.96
CA VAL A 139 -15.40 12.61 6.26
C VAL A 139 -15.89 14.03 6.49
N SER A 140 -14.98 14.97 6.79
CA SER A 140 -15.33 16.37 7.07
C SER A 140 -14.26 17.34 6.58
N GLY A 141 -14.67 18.42 5.92
CA GLY A 141 -13.79 19.48 5.42
C GLY A 141 -13.43 19.36 3.94
N ASN A 142 -12.65 20.32 3.45
CA ASN A 142 -12.21 20.37 2.06
C ASN A 142 -10.81 19.76 1.90
N ARG A 143 -10.64 18.96 0.83
CA ARG A 143 -9.33 18.42 0.45
C ARG A 143 -8.41 19.51 -0.06
N ASN A 144 -7.15 19.41 0.31
CA ASN A 144 -6.07 20.22 -0.26
C ASN A 144 -4.98 19.30 -0.78
N MET A 145 -4.16 19.81 -1.70
CA MET A 145 -2.95 19.11 -2.12
C MET A 145 -1.93 19.15 -0.97
N LEU A 146 -1.39 18.00 -0.60
CA LEU A 146 -0.32 17.87 0.36
C LEU A 146 0.66 16.81 -0.16
N SER A 147 1.84 17.27 -0.55
CA SER A 147 2.95 16.41 -0.93
C SER A 147 4.14 16.67 -0.02
N SER A 148 4.63 15.62 0.62
CA SER A 148 5.94 15.64 1.25
C SER A 148 7.00 15.27 0.21
N ASN A 149 8.25 15.70 0.41
CA ASN A 149 9.39 15.25 -0.39
C ASN A 149 9.62 13.72 -0.31
N ILE A 150 8.96 13.05 0.66
CA ILE A 150 9.17 11.64 1.00
C ILE A 150 7.96 10.76 0.60
N GLY A 151 6.75 11.29 0.49
CA GLY A 151 5.56 10.46 0.22
C GLY A 151 4.23 11.21 0.08
N LEU A 152 3.18 10.46 -0.27
CA LEU A 152 1.80 10.95 -0.36
C LEU A 152 1.13 10.88 1.02
N TYR A 153 0.82 12.03 1.59
CA TYR A 153 0.14 12.11 2.89
C TYR A 153 -1.37 11.96 2.73
N ILE A 154 -1.99 11.12 3.57
CA ILE A 154 -3.43 10.86 3.61
C ILE A 154 -4.00 11.42 4.90
N ASP A 155 -4.59 12.61 4.83
CA ASP A 155 -5.39 13.17 5.91
C ASP A 155 -6.66 12.31 6.06
N THR A 156 -6.83 11.63 7.19
CA THR A 156 -7.91 10.64 7.34
C THR A 156 -9.27 11.24 7.72
N LEU A 157 -9.33 12.56 7.95
CA LEU A 157 -10.57 13.28 8.25
C LEU A 157 -11.18 13.92 7.00
N ARG A 158 -10.41 14.74 6.27
CA ARG A 158 -10.86 15.43 5.05
C ARG A 158 -10.39 14.77 3.76
N GLY A 159 -9.28 14.05 3.81
CA GLY A 159 -8.53 13.64 2.64
C GLY A 159 -7.57 14.71 2.15
N THR A 160 -6.56 14.28 1.40
CA THR A 160 -5.76 15.18 0.55
C THR A 160 -5.96 14.78 -0.90
N ASN A 161 -5.49 15.64 -1.80
CA ASN A 161 -5.38 15.31 -3.20
C ASN A 161 -3.95 14.79 -3.46
N PRO A 162 -3.78 13.53 -3.90
CA PRO A 162 -2.47 13.03 -4.29
C PRO A 162 -1.93 13.82 -5.48
N ILE A 163 -0.60 13.95 -5.59
CA ILE A 163 0.03 14.46 -6.81
C ILE A 163 -0.32 13.52 -7.96
N THR A 164 -0.72 14.10 -9.08
CA THR A 164 -0.96 13.40 -10.33
C THR A 164 0.22 13.58 -11.29
N GLY A 165 0.46 12.59 -12.16
CA GLY A 165 1.59 12.57 -13.09
C GLY A 165 2.37 11.27 -13.05
N SER A 166 3.49 11.23 -13.77
CA SER A 166 4.39 10.06 -13.81
C SER A 166 5.29 10.07 -12.59
N LEU A 167 4.85 9.44 -11.51
CA LEU A 167 5.62 9.26 -10.27
C LEU A 167 6.76 8.25 -10.44
N GLY A 168 6.67 7.37 -11.44
CA GLY A 168 7.70 6.37 -11.74
C GLY A 168 9.09 6.95 -12.04
N VAL A 169 9.18 8.23 -12.40
CA VAL A 169 10.47 8.92 -12.59
C VAL A 169 11.25 9.08 -11.28
N LEU A 170 10.58 8.95 -10.13
CA LEU A 170 11.17 9.08 -8.80
C LEU A 170 11.70 7.74 -8.26
N GLY A 171 11.35 6.61 -8.88
CA GLY A 171 11.73 5.27 -8.46
C GLY A 171 10.61 4.23 -8.58
N ASP A 172 10.87 3.01 -8.10
CA ASP A 172 9.94 1.88 -8.11
C ASP A 172 9.19 1.69 -6.77
N ALA A 173 9.40 2.60 -5.82
CA ALA A 173 8.77 2.62 -4.51
C ALA A 173 8.24 4.02 -4.16
N ALA A 174 7.13 4.07 -3.43
CA ALA A 174 6.56 5.30 -2.90
C ALA A 174 5.89 5.08 -1.54
N ASP A 175 5.85 6.12 -0.73
CA ASP A 175 5.28 6.06 0.62
C ASP A 175 3.84 6.61 0.65
N LEU A 176 2.94 5.89 1.31
CA LEU A 176 1.60 6.32 1.70
C LEU A 176 1.59 6.56 3.21
N ILE A 177 1.55 7.82 3.60
CA ILE A 177 1.64 8.26 4.99
C ILE A 177 0.23 8.49 5.52
N ILE A 178 -0.25 7.61 6.39
CA ILE A 178 -1.63 7.65 6.89
C ILE A 178 -1.72 8.53 8.13
N GLY A 179 -2.41 9.65 8.00
CA GLY A 179 -2.63 10.62 9.08
C GLY A 179 -3.60 10.14 10.15
N SER A 180 -3.48 10.67 11.36
CA SER A 180 -4.30 10.31 12.53
C SER A 180 -5.55 11.19 12.72
N GLU A 181 -5.89 12.04 11.75
CA GLU A 181 -6.97 13.04 11.88
C GLU A 181 -8.35 12.43 12.10
N ALA A 182 -8.62 11.20 11.62
CA ALA A 182 -9.86 10.49 11.90
C ALA A 182 -10.15 10.36 13.41
N ALA A 183 -9.11 10.34 14.26
CA ALA A 183 -9.27 10.30 15.71
C ALA A 183 -9.94 11.56 16.30
N GLN A 184 -10.00 12.67 15.55
CA GLN A 184 -10.70 13.89 15.98
C GLN A 184 -12.21 13.71 16.06
N VAL A 185 -12.76 12.71 15.37
CA VAL A 185 -14.21 12.46 15.27
C VAL A 185 -14.61 11.09 15.79
N THR A 186 -13.73 10.41 16.53
CA THR A 186 -14.05 9.13 17.19
C THR A 186 -13.24 8.93 18.46
N THR A 187 -13.81 8.20 19.41
CA THR A 187 -13.11 7.70 20.60
C THR A 187 -12.51 6.30 20.40
N SER A 188 -12.71 5.70 19.23
CA SER A 188 -12.21 4.36 18.93
C SER A 188 -10.67 4.30 18.88
N LYS A 189 -10.13 3.17 19.33
CA LYS A 189 -8.71 2.80 19.19
C LYS A 189 -8.42 2.12 17.85
N TYR A 190 -9.45 1.75 17.09
CA TYR A 190 -9.34 1.01 15.84
C TYR A 190 -10.24 1.65 14.79
N ILE A 191 -9.63 2.07 13.69
CA ILE A 191 -10.29 2.88 12.66
C ILE A 191 -10.08 2.21 11.32
N GLN A 192 -11.16 2.08 10.55
CA GLN A 192 -11.08 1.82 9.12
C GLN A 192 -11.32 3.15 8.40
N VAL A 193 -10.36 3.57 7.59
CA VAL A 193 -10.44 4.84 6.87
C VAL A 193 -11.58 4.76 5.85
N PRO A 194 -12.41 5.82 5.72
CA PRO A 194 -13.51 5.82 4.76
C PRO A 194 -13.04 5.64 3.32
N GLN A 195 -13.78 4.84 2.54
CA GLN A 195 -13.46 4.57 1.13
C GLN A 195 -13.33 5.83 0.28
N GLN A 196 -14.14 6.85 0.58
CA GLN A 196 -14.05 8.13 -0.10
C GLN A 196 -12.67 8.76 0.05
N ILE A 197 -12.00 8.64 1.21
CA ILE A 197 -10.63 9.16 1.43
C ILE A 197 -9.62 8.43 0.53
N ILE A 198 -9.75 7.12 0.41
CA ILE A 198 -8.82 6.22 -0.30
C ILE A 198 -8.94 6.34 -1.83
N ALA A 199 -10.16 6.54 -2.35
CA ALA A 199 -10.42 6.42 -3.79
C ALA A 199 -9.48 7.22 -4.71
N PRO A 200 -9.12 8.50 -4.43
CA PRO A 200 -8.19 9.25 -5.28
C PRO A 200 -6.75 8.70 -5.31
N TYR A 201 -6.32 8.03 -4.24
CA TYR A 201 -5.01 7.36 -4.20
C TYR A 201 -5.03 6.11 -5.07
N ASN A 202 -6.12 5.35 -5.09
CA ASN A 202 -6.26 4.23 -6.03
C ASN A 202 -6.20 4.69 -7.49
N THR A 203 -6.75 5.86 -7.83
CA THR A 203 -6.57 6.47 -9.16
C THR A 203 -5.09 6.75 -9.45
N THR A 204 -4.36 7.26 -8.47
CA THR A 204 -2.93 7.58 -8.60
C THR A 204 -2.07 6.32 -8.71
N ILE A 205 -2.35 5.29 -7.91
CA ILE A 205 -1.68 3.98 -7.94
C ILE A 205 -1.90 3.33 -9.31
N ALA A 206 -3.16 3.31 -9.80
CA ALA A 206 -3.48 2.76 -11.11
C ALA A 206 -2.77 3.52 -12.25
N ALA A 207 -2.59 4.83 -12.13
CA ALA A 207 -1.89 5.65 -13.12
C ALA A 207 -0.36 5.45 -13.10
N ASN A 208 0.21 4.84 -12.05
CA ASN A 208 1.66 4.68 -11.85
C ASN A 208 2.07 3.21 -11.69
N PRO A 209 1.92 2.37 -12.73
CA PRO A 209 2.16 0.93 -12.66
C PRO A 209 3.63 0.54 -12.46
N THR A 210 4.57 1.46 -12.70
CA THR A 210 6.00 1.23 -12.47
C THR A 210 6.37 1.26 -10.98
N ILE A 211 5.52 1.83 -10.12
CA ILE A 211 5.69 1.77 -8.67
C ILE A 211 5.24 0.38 -8.19
N LYS A 212 6.22 -0.44 -7.85
CA LYS A 212 6.03 -1.83 -7.41
C LYS A 212 5.69 -1.90 -5.92
N ASN A 213 6.25 -0.99 -5.12
CA ASN A 213 6.11 -1.02 -3.67
C ASN A 213 5.48 0.27 -3.16
N TRP A 214 4.28 0.17 -2.57
CA TRP A 214 3.67 1.25 -1.80
C TRP A 214 3.89 0.95 -0.32
N ASN A 215 4.80 1.67 0.33
CA ASN A 215 5.04 1.51 1.75
C ASN A 215 3.93 2.23 2.52
N ILE A 216 3.25 1.51 3.41
CA ILE A 216 2.12 2.04 4.15
C ILE A 216 2.49 2.07 5.64
N TYR A 217 2.40 3.26 6.23
CA TYR A 217 2.69 3.48 7.64
C TYR A 217 1.97 4.73 8.15
N SER A 218 1.91 4.88 9.48
CA SER A 218 1.23 6.02 10.08
C SER A 218 2.14 7.23 10.10
N GLY A 219 1.58 8.41 9.82
CA GLY A 219 2.25 9.68 10.03
C GLY A 219 2.32 10.10 11.51
N ALA A 220 1.71 9.35 12.43
CA ALA A 220 1.75 9.64 13.86
C ALA A 220 2.41 8.50 14.63
N LEU A 221 3.25 8.84 15.61
CA LEU A 221 3.99 7.88 16.44
C LEU A 221 3.04 6.96 17.23
N THR A 222 1.89 7.49 17.64
CA THR A 222 0.97 6.81 18.55
C THR A 222 -0.01 5.86 17.83
N TRP A 223 0.18 5.64 16.54
CA TRP A 223 -0.68 4.83 15.67
C TRP A 223 0.14 3.91 14.76
N ILE A 224 -0.39 2.72 14.48
CA ILE A 224 0.07 1.83 13.42
C ILE A 224 -0.97 1.88 12.31
N SER A 225 -0.52 1.91 11.06
CA SER A 225 -1.42 1.79 9.93
C SER A 225 -0.92 0.77 8.91
N THR A 226 -1.88 0.20 8.21
CA THR A 226 -1.66 -0.65 7.05
C THR A 226 -2.89 -0.65 6.16
N ALA A 227 -2.83 -1.33 5.02
CA ALA A 227 -3.95 -1.47 4.11
C ALA A 227 -4.03 -2.88 3.54
N THR A 228 -5.23 -3.38 3.31
CA THR A 228 -5.40 -4.55 2.45
C THR A 228 -5.29 -4.16 0.98
N LEU A 229 -4.65 -5.01 0.19
CA LEU A 229 -4.47 -4.80 -1.25
C LEU A 229 -5.22 -5.87 -2.02
N ASP A 230 -5.93 -5.46 -3.07
CA ASP A 230 -6.53 -6.41 -3.97
C ASP A 230 -5.44 -7.18 -4.73
N LYS A 231 -5.58 -8.51 -4.75
CA LYS A 231 -4.58 -9.43 -5.28
C LYS A 231 -4.27 -9.21 -6.75
N THR A 232 -5.24 -8.74 -7.51
CA THR A 232 -5.14 -8.65 -8.97
C THR A 232 -4.67 -7.26 -9.36
N THR A 233 -5.12 -6.24 -8.65
CA THR A 233 -4.96 -4.84 -9.04
C THR A 233 -3.84 -4.15 -8.28
N GLY A 234 -3.49 -4.63 -7.09
CA GLY A 234 -2.62 -3.94 -6.14
C GLY A 234 -3.21 -2.66 -5.59
N LEU A 235 -4.48 -2.37 -5.90
CA LEU A 235 -5.20 -1.24 -5.36
C LEU A 235 -5.58 -1.51 -3.91
N ILE A 236 -5.74 -0.43 -3.15
CA ILE A 236 -6.12 -0.50 -1.76
C ILE A 236 -7.58 -0.90 -1.65
N ASN A 237 -7.85 -2.00 -0.96
CA ASN A 237 -9.19 -2.40 -0.55
C ASN A 237 -9.64 -1.59 0.66
N ASN A 238 -8.88 -1.60 1.75
CA ASN A 238 -9.19 -0.87 2.97
C ASN A 238 -7.90 -0.39 3.65
N VAL A 239 -7.92 0.78 4.29
CA VAL A 239 -6.84 1.25 5.16
C VAL A 239 -7.31 1.18 6.62
N TYR A 240 -6.43 0.73 7.50
CA TYR A 240 -6.69 0.58 8.92
C TYR A 240 -5.69 1.39 9.74
N LEU A 241 -6.16 2.00 10.83
CA LEU A 241 -5.33 2.52 11.90
C LEU A 241 -5.67 1.78 13.20
N ALA A 242 -4.64 1.44 13.96
CA ALA A 242 -4.79 0.94 15.32
C ALA A 242 -3.90 1.75 16.26
N LYS A 243 -4.47 2.16 17.38
CA LYS A 243 -3.78 2.94 18.40
C LYS A 243 -2.71 2.08 19.04
N VAL A 244 -1.47 2.56 19.08
CA VAL A 244 -0.40 1.93 19.86
C VAL A 244 -0.77 2.06 21.34
N PRO A 245 -0.82 0.95 22.11
CA PRO A 245 -1.04 1.00 23.55
C PRO A 245 -0.02 1.92 24.21
N TYR A 246 -0.43 2.82 25.10
CA TYR A 246 0.51 3.77 25.70
C TYR A 246 1.62 3.05 26.47
N THR A 247 1.32 1.91 27.08
CA THR A 247 2.28 1.08 27.81
C THR A 247 3.39 0.51 26.93
N ALA A 248 3.23 0.49 25.61
CA ALA A 248 4.30 0.11 24.68
C ALA A 248 5.45 1.14 24.64
N PHE A 249 5.24 2.34 25.18
CA PHE A 249 6.27 3.37 25.32
C PHE A 249 6.90 3.39 26.73
N ALA A 250 6.54 2.45 27.60
CA ALA A 250 7.21 2.30 28.89
C ALA A 250 8.65 1.84 28.63
N GLY A 251 9.63 2.64 29.04
CA GLY A 251 11.02 2.24 28.99
C GLY A 251 11.33 1.19 30.06
N ASP A 252 12.30 0.33 29.78
CA ASP A 252 12.76 -0.71 30.71
C ASP A 252 13.86 -0.21 31.67
N GLU A 253 14.27 1.04 31.52
CA GLU A 253 15.27 1.70 32.36
C GLU A 253 14.61 2.62 33.39
N ALA A 254 15.13 2.61 34.62
CA ALA A 254 14.63 3.45 35.71
C ALA A 254 15.13 4.90 35.58
N THR A 255 14.76 5.58 34.48
CA THR A 255 15.11 6.98 34.24
C THR A 255 14.05 7.69 33.38
N PRO A 256 13.59 8.91 33.74
CA PRO A 256 13.97 9.71 34.92
C PRO A 256 13.27 9.29 36.22
N VAL A 257 12.34 8.32 36.18
CA VAL A 257 11.59 7.78 37.33
C VAL A 257 11.65 6.25 37.32
N ALA A 258 11.11 5.60 38.35
CA ALA A 258 11.06 4.14 38.38
C ALA A 258 10.25 3.58 37.18
N VAL A 259 10.67 2.44 36.64
CA VAL A 259 10.00 1.75 35.52
C VAL A 259 8.51 1.53 35.81
N THR A 260 8.19 1.15 37.05
CA THR A 260 6.81 0.95 37.51
C THR A 260 5.97 2.21 37.43
N ASP A 261 6.55 3.38 37.73
CA ASP A 261 5.82 4.65 37.72
C ASP A 261 5.51 5.07 36.29
N THR A 262 6.47 4.92 35.39
CA THR A 262 6.28 5.16 33.95
C THR A 262 5.18 4.25 33.40
N TYR A 263 5.22 2.95 33.72
CA TYR A 263 4.21 2.00 33.28
C TYR A 263 2.81 2.36 33.83
N ASN A 264 2.68 2.60 35.13
CA ASN A 264 1.41 2.93 35.77
C ASN A 264 0.78 4.22 35.21
N PHE A 265 1.60 5.22 34.89
CA PHE A 265 1.13 6.44 34.25
C PHE A 265 0.57 6.16 32.84
N LEU A 266 1.31 5.40 32.03
CA LEU A 266 0.91 5.06 30.67
C LEU A 266 -0.33 4.15 30.65
N ASP A 267 -0.43 3.22 31.59
CA ASP A 267 -1.64 2.42 31.79
C ASP A 267 -2.83 3.29 32.20
N GLY A 268 -2.62 4.29 33.05
CA GLY A 268 -3.64 5.29 33.36
C GLY A 268 -4.14 6.06 32.12
N LEU A 269 -3.25 6.40 31.18
CA LEU A 269 -3.64 6.99 29.89
C LEU A 269 -4.45 5.99 29.04
N GLU A 270 -4.06 4.72 29.04
CA GLU A 270 -4.75 3.66 28.31
C GLU A 270 -6.20 3.46 28.78
N GLN A 271 -6.41 3.49 30.10
CA GLN A 271 -7.72 3.38 30.74
C GLN A 271 -8.62 4.58 30.47
N ARG A 272 -8.04 5.77 30.26
CA ARG A 272 -8.78 7.02 30.05
C ARG A 272 -9.05 7.33 28.57
N TYR A 273 -8.28 6.72 27.65
CA TYR A 273 -8.46 6.96 26.22
C TYR A 273 -9.87 6.53 25.77
N GLY A 274 -10.60 7.48 25.20
CA GLY A 274 -11.92 7.25 24.61
C GLY A 274 -13.07 7.10 25.62
N VAL A 275 -12.81 7.32 26.92
CA VAL A 275 -13.85 7.31 27.96
C VAL A 275 -14.71 8.57 27.91
N GLU A 276 -14.07 9.73 27.82
CA GLU A 276 -14.76 11.01 27.78
C GLU A 276 -15.22 11.37 26.36
N GLU A 277 -16.38 12.01 26.28
CA GLU A 277 -16.99 12.42 25.01
C GLU A 277 -16.08 13.38 24.21
N LEU A 278 -16.27 13.38 22.88
CA LEU A 278 -15.55 14.27 21.99
C LEU A 278 -15.81 15.74 22.35
N GLY A 279 -14.76 16.55 22.33
CA GLY A 279 -14.84 18.00 22.59
C GLY A 279 -14.67 18.40 24.06
N THR A 280 -14.77 17.46 25.00
CA THR A 280 -14.44 17.66 26.43
C THR A 280 -12.99 18.08 26.63
N ARG A 281 -12.67 18.67 27.80
CA ARG A 281 -11.30 19.12 28.10
C ARG A 281 -10.33 17.93 28.13
N GLU A 282 -10.75 16.83 28.70
CA GLU A 282 -10.01 15.59 28.85
C GLU A 282 -9.78 14.96 27.48
N ASN A 283 -10.81 14.85 26.64
CA ASN A 283 -10.66 14.34 25.27
C ASN A 283 -9.64 15.16 24.46
N ARG A 284 -9.62 16.50 24.61
CA ARG A 284 -8.63 17.36 23.92
C ARG A 284 -7.18 17.02 24.25
N VAL A 285 -6.89 16.46 25.44
CA VAL A 285 -5.53 15.97 25.76
C VAL A 285 -5.20 14.78 24.87
N PHE A 286 -6.10 13.80 24.75
CA PHE A 286 -5.91 12.64 23.89
C PHE A 286 -5.83 13.02 22.40
N GLN A 287 -6.57 14.05 21.96
CA GLN A 287 -6.42 14.56 20.60
C GLN A 287 -5.02 15.09 20.31
N LYS A 288 -4.36 15.72 21.29
CA LYS A 288 -2.94 16.12 21.16
C LYS A 288 -2.00 14.90 21.15
N LEU A 289 -2.27 13.90 21.99
CA LEU A 289 -1.48 12.66 22.00
C LEU A 289 -1.59 11.90 20.67
N ASN A 290 -2.74 11.96 20.00
CA ASN A 290 -2.98 11.34 18.70
C ASN A 290 -2.14 11.97 17.57
N SER A 291 -1.67 13.21 17.73
CA SER A 291 -0.90 13.93 16.71
C SER A 291 0.62 13.96 16.99
N ILE A 292 1.11 13.24 18.00
CA ILE A 292 2.55 13.21 18.30
C ILE A 292 3.31 12.58 17.12
N GLY A 293 4.41 13.21 16.71
CA GLY A 293 5.28 12.72 15.64
C GLY A 293 4.81 13.03 14.22
N LYS A 294 3.69 13.75 14.08
CA LYS A 294 3.17 14.24 12.80
C LYS A 294 3.98 15.42 12.27
#